data_AF-A0A849UKM0-F1
#
_entry.id   AF-A0A849UKM0-F1
#
_cell.length_a   1.000
_cell.length_b   1.000
_cell.length_c   1.000
_cell.angle_alpha   90.00
_cell.angle_beta   90.00
_cell.angle_gamma   90.00
#
_symmetry.space_group_name_H-M   'P 1'
#
loop_
_entity.id
_entity.type
_entity.pdbx_description
1 polymer ?
#
loop_
_entity_poly.entity_id
_entity_poly.type
_entity_poly.pdbx_seq_one_letter_code
_entity_poly.pdbx_strand_id
1 'polypeptide(L)'
;MFKSLQILLLALIGTLVSITCFAGSQKEEPLSNSVKALMQRSISDRASPRLVFATPEEGSAWLNEMSRRLQKRMPDTEYREDFLRTVHYEATRAGIDPQMVLGLIQVESGFKKYAVSSVGARGFMQVMPFWVRSIGTNDHNLFHLRLNLRYGCTILRHYIDIERGDLYRALGRYNGSLGKPQYPNLVLGAWRKNWDYSTKNWEYAPKNT
;
A
#
# COMPACT_ATOMS: atom_id res chain seq x y z
N MET A 1 -34.65 -53.60 -25.20
CA MET A 1 -33.19 -53.36 -25.18
C MET A 1 -32.84 -52.40 -26.30
N PHE A 2 -32.78 -51.09 -26.04
CA PHE A 2 -32.19 -50.11 -26.95
C PHE A 2 -31.38 -49.10 -26.12
N LYS A 3 -30.06 -49.08 -26.36
CA LYS A 3 -29.11 -48.10 -25.83
C LYS A 3 -29.29 -46.79 -26.59
N SER A 4 -29.26 -45.64 -25.92
CA SER A 4 -28.99 -44.36 -26.57
C SER A 4 -28.14 -43.48 -25.66
N LEU A 5 -26.96 -43.21 -26.20
CA LEU A 5 -25.86 -42.41 -25.72
C LEU A 5 -26.28 -40.93 -25.65
N GLN A 6 -26.21 -40.31 -24.47
CA GLN A 6 -26.27 -38.85 -24.38
C GLN A 6 -24.92 -38.29 -23.95
N ILE A 7 -24.53 -37.28 -24.73
CA ILE A 7 -23.24 -36.65 -24.84
C ILE A 7 -22.95 -35.82 -23.58
N LEU A 8 -21.77 -36.03 -23.00
CA LEU A 8 -21.23 -35.30 -21.87
C LEU A 8 -20.84 -33.88 -22.33
N LEU A 9 -21.63 -32.86 -21.97
CA LEU A 9 -21.24 -31.45 -22.15
C LEU A 9 -20.35 -31.05 -20.95
N LEU A 10 -19.03 -31.08 -21.15
CA LEU A 10 -18.06 -30.49 -20.21
C LEU A 10 -18.10 -28.97 -20.36
N ALA A 11 -18.87 -28.30 -19.52
CA ALA A 11 -18.80 -26.85 -19.34
C ALA A 11 -17.51 -26.48 -18.61
N LEU A 12 -16.52 -25.99 -19.37
CA LEU A 12 -15.29 -25.42 -18.86
C LEU A 12 -15.59 -24.07 -18.18
N ILE A 13 -15.93 -24.09 -16.90
CA ILE A 13 -16.09 -22.87 -16.09
C ILE A 13 -14.69 -22.33 -15.80
N GLY A 14 -14.25 -21.36 -16.60
CA GLY A 14 -13.07 -20.57 -16.32
C GLY A 14 -13.27 -19.81 -15.02
N THR A 15 -12.58 -20.25 -13.96
CA THR A 15 -12.53 -19.52 -12.69
C THR A 15 -11.69 -18.27 -12.88
N LEU A 16 -12.35 -17.13 -13.12
CA LEU A 16 -11.78 -15.82 -12.84
C LEU A 16 -11.44 -15.79 -11.34
N VAL A 17 -10.18 -16.00 -11.01
CA VAL A 17 -9.65 -15.78 -9.65
C VAL A 17 -9.82 -14.30 -9.36
N SER A 18 -10.95 -13.97 -8.72
CA SER A 18 -11.22 -12.65 -8.19
C SER A 18 -10.23 -12.44 -7.05
N ILE A 19 -9.14 -11.74 -7.34
CA ILE A 19 -8.22 -11.27 -6.29
C ILE A 19 -9.01 -10.31 -5.43
N THR A 20 -9.50 -10.78 -4.28
CA THR A 20 -10.23 -9.98 -3.32
C THR A 20 -9.31 -8.89 -2.79
N CYS A 21 -9.70 -7.64 -3.02
CA CYS A 21 -9.11 -6.49 -2.35
C CYS A 21 -9.50 -6.55 -0.87
N PHE A 22 -8.52 -6.59 0.02
CA PHE A 22 -8.74 -6.66 1.47
C PHE A 22 -8.96 -5.28 2.09
N ALA A 23 -9.82 -4.45 1.50
CA ALA A 23 -10.25 -3.21 2.15
C ALA A 23 -11.34 -3.53 3.18
N GLY A 24 -11.01 -3.39 4.47
CA GLY A 24 -11.97 -3.50 5.55
C GLY A 24 -12.88 -2.27 5.62
N SER A 25 -13.84 -2.29 6.55
CA SER A 25 -14.79 -1.20 6.74
C SER A 25 -14.20 -0.08 7.61
N GLN A 26 -13.08 0.50 7.18
CA GLN A 26 -12.48 1.68 7.83
C GLN A 26 -13.55 2.77 8.00
N LYS A 27 -13.69 3.26 9.24
CA LYS A 27 -14.63 4.33 9.58
C LYS A 27 -13.89 5.66 9.67
N GLU A 28 -14.59 6.73 9.30
CA GLU A 28 -14.09 8.10 9.52
C GLU A 28 -14.05 8.38 11.03
N GLU A 29 -12.87 8.72 11.53
CA GLU A 29 -12.64 9.13 12.91
C GLU A 29 -12.40 10.65 12.94
N PRO A 30 -12.96 11.40 13.92
CA PRO A 30 -12.75 12.83 13.99
C PRO A 30 -11.28 13.15 14.30
N LEU A 31 -10.67 13.98 13.46
CA LEU A 31 -9.32 14.51 13.67
C LEU A 31 -9.38 15.82 14.45
N SER A 32 -8.45 16.03 15.39
CA SER A 32 -8.24 17.36 15.95
C SER A 32 -7.77 18.32 14.87
N ASN A 33 -8.05 19.63 15.03
CA ASN A 33 -7.62 20.65 14.06
C ASN A 33 -6.10 20.65 13.84
N SER A 34 -5.32 20.40 14.89
CA SER A 34 -3.86 20.32 14.79
C SER A 34 -3.40 19.10 13.99
N VAL A 35 -3.98 17.93 14.24
CA VAL A 35 -3.69 16.71 13.47
C VAL A 35 -4.08 16.89 12.01
N LYS A 36 -5.27 17.45 11.76
CA LYS A 36 -5.76 17.75 10.41
C LYS A 36 -4.78 18.66 9.65
N ALA A 37 -4.33 19.75 10.28
CA ALA A 37 -3.38 20.69 9.67
C ALA A 37 -2.03 20.04 9.36
N LEU A 38 -1.50 19.21 10.27
CA LEU A 38 -0.26 18.46 10.06
C LEU A 38 -0.36 17.49 8.89
N MET A 39 -1.46 16.74 8.80
CA MET A 39 -1.71 15.81 7.71
C MET A 39 -1.89 16.55 6.38
N GLN A 40 -2.66 17.65 6.35
CA GLN A 40 -2.82 18.50 5.16
C GLN A 40 -1.48 19.00 4.64
N ARG A 41 -0.59 19.47 5.54
CA ARG A 41 0.77 19.90 5.16
C ARG A 41 1.56 18.76 4.51
N SER A 42 1.45 17.53 5.01
CA SER A 42 2.08 16.35 4.40
C SER A 42 1.55 16.07 2.99
N ILE A 43 0.23 16.23 2.77
CA ILE A 43 -0.40 15.98 1.46
C ILE A 43 0.03 17.04 0.42
N SER A 44 0.09 18.32 0.82
CA SER A 44 0.35 19.45 -0.09
C SER A 44 1.81 19.58 -0.58
N ASP A 45 2.78 18.85 -0.01
CA ASP A 45 4.20 18.96 -0.35
C ASP A 45 4.52 18.52 -1.79
N ARG A 46 4.98 19.42 -2.67
CA ARG A 46 5.18 19.09 -4.09
C ARG A 46 6.53 18.48 -4.46
N ALA A 47 7.44 18.20 -3.52
CA ALA A 47 8.79 17.69 -3.82
C ALA A 47 8.81 16.37 -4.62
N SER A 48 9.48 16.37 -5.78
CA SER A 48 9.55 15.20 -6.69
C SER A 48 10.14 13.96 -6.02
N PRO A 49 9.59 12.76 -6.27
CA PRO A 49 10.12 11.53 -5.69
C PRO A 49 11.58 11.30 -6.07
N ARG A 50 12.40 11.00 -5.07
CA ARG A 50 13.79 10.56 -5.23
C ARG A 50 14.05 9.39 -4.30
N LEU A 51 14.95 8.49 -4.70
CA LEU A 51 15.44 7.46 -3.78
C LEU A 51 16.23 8.13 -2.65
N VAL A 52 16.07 7.63 -1.43
CA VAL A 52 16.71 8.18 -0.23
C VAL A 52 17.52 7.06 0.42
N PHE A 53 18.74 6.88 -0.08
CA PHE A 53 19.70 5.90 0.45
C PHE A 53 20.98 6.62 0.89
N ALA A 54 21.81 5.93 1.69
CA ALA A 54 23.11 6.45 2.08
C ALA A 54 24.03 6.63 0.87
N THR A 55 23.89 5.76 -0.14
CA THR A 55 24.70 5.80 -1.38
C THR A 55 23.84 5.56 -2.63
N PRO A 56 24.20 6.12 -3.79
CA PRO A 56 23.54 5.83 -5.07
C PRO A 56 23.57 4.35 -5.45
N GLU A 57 24.64 3.63 -5.09
CA GLU A 57 24.83 2.20 -5.36
C GLU A 57 23.81 1.36 -4.60
N GLU A 58 23.59 1.67 -3.32
CA GLU A 58 22.58 1.00 -2.51
C GLU A 58 21.16 1.21 -3.07
N GLY A 59 20.85 2.45 -3.48
CA GLY A 59 19.55 2.74 -4.10
C GLY A 59 19.34 2.03 -5.42
N SER A 60 20.39 1.87 -6.23
CA SER A 60 20.33 1.14 -7.49
C SER A 60 20.17 -0.37 -7.25
N ALA A 61 20.87 -0.93 -6.26
CA ALA A 61 20.74 -2.34 -5.87
C ALA A 61 19.33 -2.66 -5.36
N TRP A 62 18.77 -1.81 -4.50
CA TRP A 62 17.40 -1.93 -4.02
C TRP A 62 16.40 -1.87 -5.17
N LEU A 63 16.53 -0.88 -6.06
CA LEU A 63 15.61 -0.69 -7.18
C LEU A 63 15.64 -1.89 -8.12
N ASN A 64 16.83 -2.39 -8.46
CA ASN A 64 16.98 -3.56 -9.33
C ASN A 64 16.31 -4.80 -8.72
N GLU A 65 16.54 -5.05 -7.42
CA GLU A 65 15.96 -6.21 -6.74
C GLU A 65 14.43 -6.11 -6.62
N MET A 66 13.90 -4.95 -6.21
CA MET A 66 12.45 -4.75 -6.14
C MET A 66 11.79 -4.78 -7.52
N SER A 67 12.43 -4.23 -8.55
CA SER A 67 11.97 -4.24 -9.93
C SER A 67 11.86 -5.68 -10.45
N ARG A 68 12.88 -6.51 -10.20
CA ARG A 68 12.86 -7.95 -10.52
C ARG A 68 11.69 -8.67 -9.86
N ARG A 69 11.45 -8.44 -8.56
CA ARG A 69 10.34 -9.08 -7.81
C ARG A 69 8.96 -8.66 -8.34
N LEU A 70 8.83 -7.42 -8.78
CA LEU A 70 7.56 -6.84 -9.21
C LEU A 70 7.26 -7.05 -10.72
N GLN A 71 8.24 -7.50 -11.50
CA GLN A 71 8.15 -7.67 -12.96
C GLN A 71 6.88 -8.39 -13.44
N LYS A 72 6.48 -9.47 -12.78
CA LYS A 72 5.29 -10.25 -13.17
C LYS A 72 3.96 -9.48 -12.99
N ARG A 73 3.93 -8.52 -12.05
CA ARG A 73 2.71 -7.75 -11.73
C ARG A 73 2.67 -6.39 -12.43
N MET A 74 3.85 -5.82 -12.73
CA MET A 74 3.99 -4.59 -13.50
C MET A 74 5.02 -4.82 -14.61
N PRO A 75 4.65 -5.34 -15.79
CA PRO A 75 5.61 -5.70 -16.84
C PRO A 75 6.37 -4.51 -17.41
N ASP A 76 5.70 -3.36 -17.53
CA ASP A 76 6.29 -2.11 -18.00
C ASP A 76 7.40 -1.64 -17.04
N THR A 77 8.64 -1.56 -17.54
CA THR A 77 9.81 -1.29 -16.70
C THR A 77 9.84 0.16 -16.21
N GLU A 78 9.55 1.13 -17.08
CA GLU A 78 9.59 2.55 -16.72
C GLU A 78 8.56 2.86 -15.63
N TYR A 79 7.32 2.41 -15.81
CA TYR A 79 6.26 2.55 -14.83
C TYR A 79 6.55 1.79 -13.53
N ARG A 80 7.13 0.59 -13.62
CA ARG A 80 7.52 -0.20 -12.45
C ARG A 80 8.60 0.51 -11.63
N GLU A 81 9.59 1.11 -12.28
CA GLU A 81 10.64 1.86 -11.59
C GLU A 81 10.11 3.17 -11.00
N ASP A 82 9.27 3.91 -11.71
CA ASP A 82 8.60 5.11 -11.18
C ASP A 82 7.73 4.79 -9.95
N PHE A 83 6.97 3.68 -10.02
CA PHE A 83 6.23 3.15 -8.88
C PHE A 83 7.14 2.89 -7.67
N LEU A 84 8.24 2.18 -7.87
CA LEU A 84 9.17 1.82 -6.78
C LEU A 84 9.86 3.05 -6.18
N ARG A 85 10.31 4.00 -7.01
CA ARG A 85 10.88 5.27 -6.56
C ARG A 85 9.87 6.08 -5.75
N THR A 86 8.61 6.09 -6.19
CA THR A 86 7.54 6.79 -5.48
C THR A 86 7.18 6.10 -4.15
N VAL A 87 7.09 4.77 -4.11
CA VAL A 87 6.88 4.02 -2.85
C VAL A 87 8.00 4.33 -1.87
N HIS A 88 9.26 4.20 -2.31
CA HIS A 88 10.41 4.48 -1.47
C HIS A 88 10.36 5.88 -0.89
N TYR A 89 10.14 6.88 -1.74
CA TYR A 89 10.13 8.28 -1.33
C TYR A 89 8.99 8.60 -0.34
N GLU A 90 7.76 8.20 -0.65
CA GLU A 90 6.58 8.51 0.18
C GLU A 90 6.62 7.76 1.51
N ALA A 91 7.09 6.50 1.53
CA ALA A 91 7.30 5.73 2.75
C ALA A 91 8.39 6.35 3.63
N THR A 92 9.56 6.66 3.05
CA THR A 92 10.68 7.25 3.79
C THR A 92 10.30 8.61 4.38
N ARG A 93 9.61 9.46 3.60
CA ARG A 93 9.15 10.76 4.10
C ARG A 93 8.17 10.64 5.27
N ALA A 94 7.35 9.60 5.26
CA ALA A 94 6.45 9.27 6.35
C ALA A 94 7.14 8.55 7.53
N GLY A 95 8.43 8.23 7.45
CA GLY A 95 9.14 7.46 8.48
C GLY A 95 8.63 6.02 8.57
N ILE A 96 8.34 5.41 7.42
CA ILE A 96 7.82 4.06 7.28
C ILE A 96 8.77 3.26 6.38
N ASP A 97 9.02 2.01 6.74
CA ASP A 97 9.79 1.06 5.95
C ASP A 97 9.17 0.85 4.54
N PRO A 98 9.91 1.12 3.44
CA PRO A 98 9.41 0.94 2.08
C PRO A 98 8.97 -0.49 1.75
N GLN A 99 9.69 -1.51 2.23
CA GLN A 99 9.35 -2.91 2.01
C GLN A 99 8.04 -3.29 2.74
N MET A 100 7.78 -2.71 3.91
CA MET A 100 6.50 -2.87 4.61
C MET A 100 5.34 -2.26 3.80
N VAL A 101 5.54 -1.08 3.22
CA VAL A 101 4.54 -0.45 2.33
C VAL A 101 4.29 -1.31 1.08
N LEU A 102 5.31 -1.94 0.49
CA LEU A 102 5.11 -2.91 -0.61
C LEU A 102 4.28 -4.12 -0.17
N GLY A 103 4.50 -4.62 1.05
CA GLY A 103 3.68 -5.68 1.66
C GLY A 103 2.22 -5.27 1.82
N LEU A 104 1.97 -4.05 2.28
CA LEU A 104 0.62 -3.49 2.39
C LEU A 104 -0.04 -3.37 1.01
N ILE A 105 0.62 -2.78 0.02
CA ILE A 105 0.09 -2.62 -1.35
C ILE A 105 -0.24 -3.97 -1.98
N GLN A 106 0.57 -5.00 -1.71
CA GLN A 106 0.30 -6.35 -2.18
C GLN A 106 -1.04 -6.87 -1.65
N VAL A 107 -1.34 -6.67 -0.36
CA VAL A 107 -2.57 -7.13 0.28
C VAL A 107 -3.77 -6.27 -0.15
N GLU A 108 -3.57 -4.95 -0.25
CA GLU A 108 -4.64 -4.02 -0.57
C GLU A 108 -5.10 -4.11 -2.01
N SER A 109 -4.18 -4.03 -2.97
CA SER A 109 -4.53 -3.92 -4.40
C SER A 109 -3.90 -5.00 -5.27
N GLY A 110 -2.96 -5.77 -4.75
CA GLY A 110 -2.11 -6.62 -5.57
C GLY A 110 -1.37 -5.83 -6.65
N PHE A 111 -1.01 -4.57 -6.35
CA PHE A 111 -0.34 -3.63 -7.27
C PHE A 111 -1.21 -3.15 -8.44
N LYS A 112 -2.54 -3.11 -8.29
CA LYS A 112 -3.45 -2.59 -9.31
C LYS A 112 -3.76 -1.11 -9.11
N LYS A 113 -3.31 -0.25 -10.04
CA LYS A 113 -3.52 1.21 -10.01
C LYS A 113 -4.98 1.62 -9.87
N TYR A 114 -5.89 0.93 -10.57
CA TYR A 114 -7.33 1.25 -10.62
C TYR A 114 -8.18 0.32 -9.73
N ALA A 115 -7.58 -0.29 -8.70
CA ALA A 115 -8.34 -1.11 -7.76
C ALA A 115 -9.41 -0.26 -7.05
N VAL A 116 -10.64 -0.79 -6.98
CA VAL A 116 -11.74 -0.23 -6.22
C VAL A 116 -12.37 -1.35 -5.40
N SER A 117 -12.47 -1.18 -4.08
CA SER A 117 -13.14 -2.16 -3.22
C SER A 117 -14.66 -2.01 -3.25
N SER A 118 -15.37 -3.01 -2.73
CA SER A 118 -16.85 -2.96 -2.58
C SER A 118 -17.32 -1.81 -1.68
N VAL A 119 -16.47 -1.36 -0.75
CA VAL A 119 -16.75 -0.24 0.16
C VAL A 119 -16.19 1.10 -0.35
N GLY A 120 -15.63 1.12 -1.57
CA GLY A 120 -15.23 2.34 -2.26
C GLY A 120 -13.80 2.82 -2.02
N ALA A 121 -12.95 2.01 -1.37
CA ALA A 121 -11.52 2.28 -1.25
C ALA A 121 -10.84 2.27 -2.63
N ARG A 122 -9.80 3.10 -2.85
CA ARG A 122 -9.24 3.34 -4.19
C ARG A 122 -7.71 3.23 -4.26
N GLY A 123 -7.25 2.70 -5.39
CA GLY A 123 -5.84 2.71 -5.81
C GLY A 123 -4.94 1.74 -5.05
N PHE A 124 -3.62 1.97 -5.12
CA PHE A 124 -2.60 1.04 -4.64
C PHE A 124 -2.72 0.69 -3.16
N MET A 125 -2.91 1.70 -2.30
CA MET A 125 -3.02 1.56 -0.85
C MET A 125 -4.47 1.59 -0.36
N GLN A 126 -5.44 1.46 -1.28
CA GLN A 126 -6.88 1.42 -0.98
C GLN A 126 -7.32 2.53 -0.01
N VAL A 127 -7.03 3.76 -0.38
CA VAL A 127 -7.39 4.94 0.42
C VAL A 127 -8.89 5.19 0.28
N MET A 128 -9.57 5.39 1.41
CA MET A 128 -10.99 5.75 1.43
C MET A 128 -11.21 7.20 0.98
N PRO A 129 -12.23 7.50 0.15
CA PRO A 129 -12.48 8.86 -0.35
C PRO A 129 -12.73 9.92 0.72
N PHE A 130 -13.15 9.54 1.93
CA PHE A 130 -13.34 10.51 3.01
C PHE A 130 -12.03 11.20 3.41
N TRP A 131 -10.89 10.53 3.33
CA TRP A 131 -9.59 11.14 3.61
C TRP A 131 -9.28 12.31 2.68
N VAL A 132 -9.72 12.27 1.43
CA VAL A 132 -9.56 13.41 0.51
C VAL A 132 -10.35 14.62 1.01
N ARG A 133 -11.57 14.41 1.52
CA ARG A 133 -12.37 15.49 2.11
C ARG A 133 -11.78 16.02 3.41
N SER A 134 -11.18 15.12 4.20
CA SER A 134 -10.72 15.46 5.55
C SER A 134 -9.33 16.09 5.56
N ILE A 135 -8.39 15.67 4.71
CA ILE A 135 -6.99 16.13 4.75
C ILE A 135 -6.45 16.53 3.36
N GLY A 136 -7.31 16.63 2.36
CA GLY A 136 -6.95 16.89 0.98
C GLY A 136 -7.66 18.08 0.35
N THR A 137 -7.64 18.10 -0.98
CA THR A 137 -8.44 19.00 -1.82
C THR A 137 -9.36 18.17 -2.72
N ASN A 138 -10.52 18.71 -3.09
CA ASN A 138 -11.56 17.97 -3.80
C ASN A 138 -11.15 17.50 -5.21
N ASP A 139 -10.12 18.10 -5.80
CA ASP A 139 -9.56 17.74 -7.11
C ASP A 139 -8.54 16.59 -7.03
N HIS A 140 -8.11 16.18 -5.84
CA HIS A 140 -7.17 15.07 -5.68
C HIS A 140 -7.81 13.74 -6.10
N ASN A 141 -7.24 13.12 -7.14
CA ASN A 141 -7.67 11.81 -7.63
C ASN A 141 -6.76 10.68 -7.10
N LEU A 142 -7.36 9.78 -6.31
CA LEU A 142 -6.70 8.65 -5.65
C LEU A 142 -6.22 7.54 -6.61
N PHE A 143 -6.47 7.64 -7.92
CA PHE A 143 -5.86 6.76 -8.91
C PHE A 143 -4.50 7.28 -9.45
N HIS A 144 -4.11 8.52 -9.09
CA HIS A 144 -2.76 8.99 -9.38
C HIS A 144 -1.77 8.36 -8.41
N LEU A 145 -0.73 7.73 -8.98
CA LEU A 145 0.30 6.97 -8.27
C LEU A 145 0.81 7.71 -7.02
N ARG A 146 1.38 8.89 -7.21
CA ARG A 146 2.01 9.65 -6.14
C ARG A 146 1.02 10.12 -5.09
N LEU A 147 -0.15 10.62 -5.49
CA LEU A 147 -1.18 11.03 -4.54
C LEU A 147 -1.64 9.84 -3.69
N ASN A 148 -1.94 8.69 -4.32
CA ASN A 148 -2.40 7.51 -3.59
C ASN A 148 -1.39 7.05 -2.53
N LEU A 149 -0.11 6.93 -2.92
CA LEU A 149 0.96 6.52 -2.01
C LEU A 149 1.17 7.54 -0.89
N ARG A 150 1.06 8.83 -1.19
CA ARG A 150 1.16 9.89 -0.21
C ARG A 150 0.07 9.85 0.85
N TYR A 151 -1.19 9.73 0.41
CA TYR A 151 -2.31 9.60 1.34
C TYR A 151 -2.12 8.36 2.20
N GLY A 152 -1.88 7.20 1.58
CA GLY A 152 -1.72 5.95 2.31
C GLY A 152 -0.59 6.00 3.35
N CYS A 153 0.58 6.53 2.98
CA CYS A 153 1.70 6.68 3.91
C CYS A 153 1.41 7.70 5.02
N THR A 154 0.76 8.82 4.71
CA THR A 154 0.38 9.84 5.72
C THR A 154 -0.64 9.28 6.72
N ILE A 155 -1.64 8.54 6.25
CA ILE A 155 -2.68 7.91 7.08
C ILE A 155 -2.07 6.80 7.93
N LEU A 156 -1.21 5.96 7.35
CA LEU A 156 -0.56 4.89 8.09
C LEU A 156 0.37 5.44 9.17
N ARG A 157 1.17 6.48 8.89
CA ARG A 157 1.99 7.16 9.89
C ARG A 157 1.14 7.66 11.06
N HIS A 158 0.04 8.33 10.75
CA HIS A 158 -0.91 8.81 11.76
C HIS A 158 -1.40 7.68 12.68
N TYR A 159 -1.74 6.51 12.13
CA TYR A 159 -2.15 5.37 12.95
C TYR A 159 -1.01 4.74 13.74
N ILE A 160 0.22 4.71 13.20
CA ILE A 160 1.39 4.26 13.96
C ILE A 160 1.64 5.22 15.14
N ASP A 161 1.46 6.53 14.97
CA ASP A 161 1.59 7.51 16.05
C ASP A 161 0.53 7.30 17.14
N ILE A 162 -0.75 7.13 16.76
CA ILE A 162 -1.84 6.86 17.71
C ILE A 162 -1.59 5.58 18.50
N GLU A 163 -1.09 4.53 17.83
CA GLU A 163 -0.81 3.24 18.44
C GLU A 163 0.61 3.15 19.04
N ARG A 164 1.29 4.30 19.23
CA ARG A 164 2.58 4.41 19.92
C ARG A 164 3.67 3.49 19.35
N GLY A 165 3.69 3.33 18.03
CA GLY A 165 4.63 2.45 17.35
C GLY A 165 4.18 1.00 17.19
N ASP A 166 3.03 0.60 17.76
CA ASP A 166 2.47 -0.73 17.53
C ASP A 166 1.93 -0.84 16.09
N LEU A 167 2.80 -1.30 15.20
CA LEU A 167 2.49 -1.49 13.78
C LEU A 167 1.32 -2.45 13.56
N TYR A 168 1.19 -3.48 14.41
CA TYR A 168 0.13 -4.46 14.27
C TYR A 168 -1.25 -3.84 14.50
N ARG A 169 -1.37 -3.04 15.56
CA ARG A 169 -2.59 -2.28 15.86
C ARG A 169 -2.83 -1.18 14.83
N ALA A 170 -1.78 -0.49 14.37
CA ALA A 170 -1.88 0.53 13.33
C ALA A 170 -2.43 -0.03 12.01
N LEU A 171 -1.98 -1.22 11.59
CA LEU A 171 -2.53 -1.93 10.42
C LEU A 171 -4.00 -2.29 10.63
N GLY A 172 -4.36 -2.72 11.83
CA GLY A 172 -5.77 -2.95 12.20
C GLY A 172 -6.63 -1.70 12.05
N ARG A 173 -6.15 -0.52 12.47
CA ARG A 173 -6.85 0.76 12.25
C ARG A 173 -6.93 1.15 10.78
N TYR A 174 -5.81 1.04 10.06
CA TYR A 174 -5.71 1.39 8.65
C TYR A 174 -6.79 0.67 7.84
N ASN A 175 -7.00 -0.61 8.13
CA ASN A 175 -8.01 -1.44 7.49
C ASN A 175 -9.43 -1.26 8.06
N GLY A 176 -9.58 -0.84 9.31
CA GLY A 176 -10.87 -0.86 10.03
C GLY A 176 -11.17 -2.17 10.75
N SER A 177 -10.17 -3.00 11.02
CA SER A 177 -10.26 -4.29 11.71
C SER A 177 -9.48 -4.31 13.04
N LEU A 178 -9.41 -3.17 13.74
CA LEU A 178 -8.68 -3.04 15.01
C LEU A 178 -9.00 -4.18 15.99
N GLY A 179 -7.95 -4.79 16.54
CA GLY A 179 -8.06 -5.94 17.46
C GLY A 179 -8.21 -7.30 16.76
N LYS A 180 -8.42 -7.33 15.44
CA LYS A 180 -8.47 -8.59 14.67
C LYS A 180 -7.11 -8.93 14.07
N PRO A 181 -6.67 -10.20 14.16
CA PRO A 181 -5.33 -10.58 13.75
C PRO A 181 -5.15 -10.78 12.24
N GLN A 182 -6.22 -11.03 11.51
CA GLN A 182 -6.15 -11.55 10.15
C GLN A 182 -5.47 -10.58 9.20
N TYR A 183 -5.91 -9.31 9.16
CA TYR A 183 -5.37 -8.32 8.24
C TYR A 183 -3.90 -7.94 8.56
N PRO A 184 -3.53 -7.61 9.81
CA PRO A 184 -2.13 -7.34 10.14
C PRO A 184 -1.20 -8.50 9.78
N ASN A 185 -1.62 -9.75 10.04
CA ASN A 185 -0.81 -10.92 9.71
C ASN A 185 -0.62 -11.10 8.20
N LEU A 186 -1.62 -10.78 7.38
CA LEU A 186 -1.49 -10.81 5.91
C LEU A 186 -0.44 -9.81 5.43
N VAL A 187 -0.47 -8.58 5.94
CA VAL A 187 0.48 -7.52 5.54
C VAL A 187 1.89 -7.86 6.01
N LEU A 188 2.06 -8.21 7.29
CA LEU A 188 3.37 -8.57 7.86
C LEU A 188 3.94 -9.82 7.18
N GLY A 189 3.10 -10.80 6.86
CA GLY A 189 3.48 -11.98 6.12
C GLY A 189 3.92 -11.66 4.69
N ALA A 190 3.17 -10.81 3.98
CA ALA A 190 3.53 -10.36 2.63
C ALA A 190 4.86 -9.59 2.63
N TRP A 191 5.06 -8.70 3.60
CA TRP A 191 6.31 -7.97 3.79
C TRP A 191 7.48 -8.93 4.01
N ARG A 192 7.44 -9.74 5.06
CA ARG A 192 8.54 -10.65 5.45
C ARG A 192 8.86 -11.68 4.36
N LYS A 193 7.83 -12.21 3.69
CA LYS A 193 8.01 -13.27 2.69
C LYS A 193 8.49 -12.77 1.34
N ASN A 194 7.99 -11.61 0.89
CA ASN A 194 8.16 -11.20 -0.51
C ASN A 194 9.00 -9.93 -0.66
N TRP A 195 9.04 -9.05 0.35
CA TRP A 195 9.59 -7.70 0.20
C TRP A 195 10.77 -7.43 1.09
N ASP A 196 11.00 -8.25 2.11
CA ASP A 196 12.15 -8.10 2.98
C ASP A 196 13.46 -8.00 2.18
N TYR A 197 14.24 -7.00 2.54
CA TYR A 197 15.48 -6.61 1.90
C TYR A 197 16.33 -5.91 2.94
N SER A 198 17.07 -6.71 3.70
CA SER A 198 18.11 -6.19 4.57
C SER A 198 19.30 -5.83 3.69
N THR A 199 19.55 -4.54 3.45
CA THR A 199 20.92 -4.10 3.32
C THR A 199 21.49 -4.22 4.74
N LYS A 200 22.65 -4.88 4.91
CA LYS A 200 23.36 -4.76 6.19
C LYS A 200 23.48 -3.25 6.48
N ASN A 201 22.86 -2.77 7.58
CA ASN A 201 22.92 -1.39 8.13
C ASN A 201 21.77 -0.41 7.82
N TRP A 202 20.49 -0.81 7.88
CA TRP A 202 19.44 0.16 8.23
C TRP A 202 19.40 0.33 9.75
N GLU A 203 20.18 1.29 10.28
CA GLU A 203 19.93 1.81 11.62
C GLU A 203 18.69 2.68 11.58
N TYR A 204 17.67 2.28 12.33
CA TYR A 204 16.58 3.15 12.72
C TYR A 204 17.20 4.40 13.35
N ALA A 205 17.17 5.54 12.66
CA ALA A 205 17.51 6.82 13.28
C ALA A 205 16.31 7.25 14.13
N PRO A 206 16.33 7.10 15.47
CA PRO A 206 15.34 7.78 16.28
C PRO A 206 15.44 9.27 15.99
N LYS A 207 14.30 9.94 15.84
CA LYS A 207 14.25 11.39 15.89
C LYS A 207 14.73 11.78 17.28
N ASN A 208 15.99 12.22 17.38
CA ASN A 208 16.50 12.85 18.58
C ASN A 208 15.87 14.26 18.68
N THR A 209 15.30 14.51 19.86
CA THR A 209 14.88 15.79 20.48
C THR A 209 13.77 16.60 19.81
#